data_AF-A0A8C0LJE9-F1
#
_entry.id   AF-A0A8C0LJE9-F1
#
_cell.length_a   1.000
_cell.length_b   1.000
_cell.length_c   1.000
_cell.angle_alpha   90.00
_cell.angle_beta   90.00
_cell.angle_gamma   90.00
#
_symmetry.space_group_name_H-M   'P 1'
#
loop_
_entity.id
_entity.type
_entity.pdbx_description
1 polymer ?
#
loop_
_entity_poly.entity_id
_entity_poly.type
_entity_poly.pdbx_seq_one_letter_code
_entity_poly.pdbx_strand_id
1 'polypeptide(L)'
;MHPLLLLLALLLPVGAETEKIIGGHEAKPHSRPYMAFVQFLDKDNKKDSKKRCGGVLVHKDFVLTAGDSGGPLVCNNMVQGIFSYGKNDGTPPGVFMKVSHFLPWIKRTIKHL
;
A
#
# COMPACT_ATOMS: atom_id res chain seq x y z
N MET A 1 23.71 -32.12 27.30
CA MET A 1 23.52 -31.28 26.10
C MET A 1 22.57 -30.14 26.47
N HIS A 2 23.14 -28.94 26.53
CA HIS A 2 22.65 -27.57 26.78
C HIS A 2 21.21 -27.29 27.30
N PRO A 3 20.93 -27.54 28.59
CA PRO A 3 19.75 -26.96 29.27
C PRO A 3 19.80 -25.42 29.35
N LEU A 4 21.00 -24.82 29.26
CA LEU A 4 21.22 -23.37 29.17
C LEU A 4 20.66 -22.74 27.89
N LEU A 5 20.61 -23.47 26.78
CA LEU A 5 20.11 -22.95 25.50
C LEU A 5 18.59 -22.78 25.49
N LEU A 6 17.86 -23.63 26.22
CA LEU A 6 16.41 -23.56 26.39
C LEU A 6 15.99 -22.34 27.24
N LEU A 7 16.78 -22.00 28.26
CA LEU A 7 16.52 -20.83 29.11
C LEU A 7 16.73 -19.50 28.34
N LEU A 8 17.66 -19.48 27.38
CA LEU A 8 17.94 -18.32 26.53
C LEU A 8 16.79 -18.00 25.56
N ALA A 9 16.07 -19.02 25.09
CA ALA A 9 14.93 -18.85 24.19
C ALA A 9 13.70 -18.21 24.88
N LEU A 10 13.58 -18.35 26.21
CA LEU A 10 12.53 -17.73 27.03
C LEU A 10 12.81 -16.26 27.36
N LEU A 11 14.06 -15.82 27.24
CA LEU A 11 14.49 -14.43 27.45
C LEU A 11 14.42 -13.58 26.18
N LEU A 12 14.25 -14.21 25.01
CA LEU A 12 14.01 -13.50 23.77
C LEU A 12 12.58 -12.96 23.79
N PRO A 13 12.36 -11.64 23.61
CA PRO A 13 11.01 -11.14 23.45
C PRO A 13 10.43 -11.76 22.17
N VAL A 14 9.50 -12.69 22.35
CA VAL A 14 8.57 -13.13 21.30
C VAL A 14 7.61 -11.96 21.07
N GLY A 15 8.11 -10.95 20.37
CA GLY A 15 7.46 -9.67 20.18
C GLY A 15 7.40 -9.36 18.71
N ALA A 16 6.22 -9.57 18.14
CA ALA A 16 5.73 -9.18 16.83
C ALA A 16 6.66 -8.25 16.02
N GLU A 17 7.02 -8.70 14.81
CA GLU A 17 7.44 -7.80 13.75
C GLU A 17 6.28 -6.84 13.44
N THR A 18 6.25 -5.72 14.15
CA THR A 18 5.59 -4.52 13.67
C THR A 18 6.56 -3.91 12.66
N GLU A 19 6.10 -3.69 11.43
CA GLU A 19 6.82 -2.94 10.41
C GLU A 19 7.21 -1.58 11.01
N LYS A 20 8.43 -1.50 11.53
CA LYS A 20 8.93 -0.33 12.25
C LYS A 20 9.32 0.71 11.20
N ILE A 21 8.69 1.88 11.25
CA ILE A 21 9.13 3.03 10.45
C ILE A 21 10.57 3.36 10.85
N ILE A 22 11.55 3.09 9.97
CA ILE A 22 12.97 3.36 10.23
C ILE A 22 13.29 4.80 9.82
N GLY A 23 13.85 5.61 10.73
CA GLY A 23 14.36 6.95 10.42
C GLY A 23 13.30 8.05 10.27
N GLY A 24 12.05 7.82 10.69
CA GLY A 24 10.98 8.82 10.67
C GLY A 24 10.79 9.58 11.98
N HIS A 25 10.08 10.70 11.91
CA HIS A 25 9.54 11.40 13.08
C HIS A 25 8.02 11.27 13.13
N GLU A 26 7.47 11.15 14.33
CA GLU A 26 6.02 11.16 14.53
C GLU A 26 5.41 12.46 13.99
N ALA A 27 4.38 12.33 13.16
CA ALA A 27 3.70 13.50 12.62
C ALA A 27 2.84 14.15 13.71
N LYS A 28 2.84 15.48 13.78
CA LYS A 28 1.89 16.21 14.64
C LYS A 28 0.46 15.76 14.30
N PRO A 29 -0.40 15.47 15.29
CA PRO A 29 -1.77 15.04 15.05
C PRO A 29 -2.49 15.94 14.03
N HIS A 30 -3.16 15.31 13.06
CA HIS A 30 -3.91 15.95 11.96
C HIS A 30 -3.09 16.88 11.03
N SER A 31 -1.75 16.91 11.12
CA SER A 31 -0.90 17.78 10.28
C SER A 31 -0.67 17.27 8.85
N ARG A 32 -1.27 16.13 8.49
CA ARG A 32 -1.18 15.49 7.16
C ARG A 32 -2.60 15.24 6.63
N PRO A 33 -3.33 16.30 6.22
CA PRO A 33 -4.76 16.21 5.89
C PRO A 33 -5.04 15.42 4.61
N TYR A 34 -4.02 15.15 3.79
CA TYR A 34 -4.17 14.45 2.52
C TYR A 34 -3.69 13.00 2.55
N MET A 35 -3.57 12.41 3.74
CA MET A 35 -3.25 11.00 3.91
C MET A 35 -4.54 10.16 3.85
N ALA A 36 -4.56 9.13 3.02
CA ALA A 36 -5.65 8.18 2.92
C ALA A 36 -5.15 6.77 3.24
N PHE A 37 -5.96 6.02 3.99
CA PHE A 37 -5.74 4.62 4.30
C PHE A 37 -7.00 3.84 3.95
N VAL A 38 -6.86 2.85 3.08
CA VAL A 38 -7.97 2.03 2.58
C VAL A 38 -7.74 0.60 3.02
N GLN A 39 -8.79 -0.04 3.50
CA GLN A 39 -8.77 -1.42 3.96
C GLN A 39 -9.94 -2.19 3.36
N PHE A 40 -9.66 -3.33 2.75
CA PHE A 40 -10.68 -4.13 2.07
C PHE A 40 -10.46 -5.62 2.31
N LEU A 41 -11.52 -6.40 2.21
CA LEU A 41 -11.50 -7.86 2.39
C LEU A 41 -11.35 -8.52 1.03
N ASP A 42 -10.34 -9.37 0.90
CA ASP A 42 -10.15 -10.23 -0.25
C ASP A 42 -10.87 -11.56 0.00
N LYS A 43 -11.98 -11.76 -0.73
CA LYS A 43 -12.85 -12.95 -0.60
C LYS A 43 -12.43 -14.11 -1.51
N ASP A 44 -11.45 -13.91 -2.40
CA ASP A 44 -11.07 -14.90 -3.40
C ASP A 44 -10.07 -15.94 -2.86
N ASN A 45 -9.54 -15.73 -1.66
CA ASN A 45 -8.65 -16.65 -0.97
C ASN A 45 -9.35 -17.27 0.24
N LYS A 46 -9.22 -18.60 0.43
CA LYS A 46 -9.82 -19.45 1.50
C LYS A 46 -9.48 -19.06 2.96
N LYS A 47 -8.99 -17.85 3.20
CA LYS A 47 -8.81 -17.18 4.48
C LYS A 47 -9.05 -15.70 4.23
N ASP A 48 -10.10 -15.16 4.84
CA ASP A 48 -10.54 -13.77 4.77
C ASP A 48 -9.34 -12.82 4.98
N SER A 49 -8.70 -12.37 3.90
CA SER A 49 -7.42 -11.66 3.99
C SER A 49 -7.66 -10.16 3.84
N LYS A 50 -7.48 -9.44 4.93
CA LYS A 50 -7.68 -7.99 4.99
C LYS A 50 -6.49 -7.30 4.32
N LYS A 51 -6.69 -6.72 3.14
CA LYS A 51 -5.70 -5.94 2.39
C LYS A 51 -5.73 -4.47 2.83
N ARG A 52 -4.60 -3.79 2.69
CA ARG A 52 -4.41 -2.39 3.10
C ARG A 52 -3.64 -1.65 2.01
N CYS A 53 -4.09 -0.45 1.68
CA CYS A 53 -3.35 0.49 0.84
C CYS A 53 -3.30 1.84 1.55
N GLY A 54 -2.22 2.59 1.35
CA GLY A 54 -2.05 3.92 1.93
C GLY A 54 -1.33 4.85 0.97
N GLY A 55 -1.62 6.15 1.07
CA GLY A 55 -0.94 7.17 0.27
C GLY A 55 -1.17 8.58 0.81
N VAL A 56 -0.36 9.53 0.36
CA VAL A 56 -0.49 10.95 0.70
C VAL A 56 -0.38 11.81 -0.55
N LEU A 57 -1.30 12.77 -0.73
CA LEU A 57 -1.18 13.76 -1.81
C LEU A 57 -0.04 14.73 -1.49
N VAL A 58 1.00 14.76 -2.31
CA VAL A 58 2.15 15.68 -2.19
C VAL A 58 2.06 16.86 -3.16
N HIS A 59 1.26 16.69 -4.22
CA HIS A 59 0.86 17.73 -5.17
C HIS A 59 -0.48 17.34 -5.79
N LYS A 60 -1.20 18.29 -6.41
CA LYS A 60 -2.57 18.09 -6.91
C LYS A 60 -2.78 16.80 -7.74
N ASP A 61 -1.74 16.38 -8.46
CA ASP A 61 -1.75 15.19 -9.33
C ASP A 61 -0.73 14.11 -8.92
N PHE A 62 -0.09 14.26 -7.75
CA PHE A 62 0.95 13.33 -7.28
C PHE A 62 0.62 12.78 -5.90
N VAL A 63 0.43 11.46 -5.84
CA VAL A 63 0.26 10.70 -4.60
C VAL A 63 1.57 9.97 -4.31
N LEU A 64 2.14 10.22 -3.15
CA LEU A 64 3.26 9.45 -2.62
C LEU A 64 2.71 8.22 -1.90
N THR A 65 3.27 7.06 -2.22
CA THR A 65 2.87 5.74 -1.74
C THR A 65 4.12 4.95 -1.36
N ALA A 66 3.94 3.83 -0.67
CA ALA A 66 5.03 2.89 -0.42
C ALA A 66 5.08 1.83 -1.52
N GLY A 67 6.29 1.56 -2.05
CA GLY A 67 6.51 0.60 -3.13
C GLY A 67 5.88 1.05 -4.45
N ASP A 68 5.39 0.09 -5.24
CA ASP A 68 4.79 0.37 -6.55
C ASP A 68 3.32 0.82 -6.48
N SER A 69 2.72 0.87 -5.28
CA SER A 69 1.30 1.25 -5.11
C SER A 69 1.07 2.64 -5.75
N GLY A 70 -0.01 2.84 -6.50
CA GLY A 70 -0.23 4.09 -7.24
C GLY A 70 0.56 4.23 -8.55
N GLY A 71 1.48 3.32 -8.87
CA GLY A 71 2.23 3.30 -10.12
C GLY A 71 1.38 2.97 -11.35
N PRO A 72 1.76 3.41 -12.56
CA PRO A 72 0.98 3.19 -13.77
C PRO A 72 1.19 1.80 -14.38
N LEU A 73 0.11 1.14 -14.77
CA LEU A 73 0.12 0.05 -15.74
C LEU A 73 0.06 0.64 -17.14
N VAL A 74 1.16 0.56 -17.87
CA VAL A 74 1.26 1.06 -19.25
C VAL A 74 1.18 -0.11 -20.23
N CYS A 75 0.29 0.01 -21.21
CA CYS A 75 0.19 -0.92 -22.34
C CYS A 75 0.03 -0.11 -23.63
N ASN A 76 0.79 -0.45 -24.67
CA ASN A 76 0.82 0.29 -25.94
C ASN A 76 0.99 1.80 -25.75
N ASN A 77 1.93 2.20 -24.89
CA ASN A 77 2.21 3.59 -24.52
C ASN A 77 1.03 4.36 -23.91
N MET A 78 0.02 3.65 -23.38
CA MET A 78 -1.14 4.25 -22.71
C MET A 78 -1.30 3.71 -21.29
N VAL A 79 -1.59 4.60 -20.33
CA VAL A 79 -1.91 4.20 -18.96
C VAL A 79 -3.29 3.55 -18.94
N GLN A 80 -3.33 2.26 -18.63
CA GLN A 80 -4.56 1.45 -18.56
C GLN A 80 -5.05 1.28 -17.12
N GLY A 81 -4.12 1.29 -16.16
CA GLY A 81 -4.44 1.05 -14.76
C GLY A 81 -3.50 1.75 -13.80
N ILE A 82 -3.93 1.83 -12.54
CA ILE A 82 -3.13 2.31 -11.42
C ILE A 82 -2.98 1.14 -10.45
N PHE A 83 -1.75 0.76 -10.13
CA PHE A 83 -1.46 -0.40 -9.28
C PHE A 83 -2.03 -0.19 -7.86
N SER A 84 -2.74 -1.19 -7.35
CA SER A 84 -3.28 -1.17 -5.99
C SER A 84 -2.46 -2.09 -5.09
N TYR A 85 -2.48 -3.39 -5.37
CA TYR A 85 -1.73 -4.41 -4.63
C TYR A 85 -1.49 -5.64 -5.51
N GLY A 86 -0.55 -6.49 -5.10
CA GLY A 86 -0.25 -7.77 -5.73
C GLY A 86 0.35 -8.74 -4.71
N LYS A 87 0.89 -9.86 -5.17
CA LYS A 87 1.73 -10.70 -4.32
C LYS A 87 3.09 -10.03 -4.10
N ASN A 88 3.67 -10.25 -2.92
CA ASN A 88 4.96 -9.64 -2.53
C ASN A 88 6.15 -10.20 -3.35
N ASP A 89 5.96 -11.30 -4.07
CA ASP A 89 6.94 -11.93 -4.95
C ASP A 89 6.85 -11.44 -6.41
N GLY A 90 5.95 -10.50 -6.70
CA GLY A 90 5.72 -9.98 -8.06
C GLY A 90 4.98 -10.94 -8.99
N THR A 91 4.56 -12.12 -8.51
CA THR A 91 3.85 -13.10 -9.34
C THR A 91 2.44 -12.61 -9.66
N PRO A 92 2.01 -12.58 -10.94
CA PRO A 92 0.64 -12.25 -11.31
C PRO A 92 -0.42 -13.11 -10.60
N PRO A 93 -1.66 -12.60 -10.44
CA PRO A 93 -2.12 -11.29 -10.90
C PRO A 93 -1.83 -10.15 -9.91
N GLY A 94 -1.51 -8.96 -10.44
CA GLY A 94 -1.65 -7.70 -9.71
C GLY A 94 -3.07 -7.15 -9.86
N VAL A 95 -3.54 -6.40 -8.86
CA VAL A 95 -4.84 -5.73 -8.87
C VAL A 95 -4.64 -4.24 -9.17
N PHE A 96 -5.38 -3.74 -10.16
CA PHE A 96 -5.25 -2.37 -10.67
C PHE A 96 -6.62 -1.68 -10.71
N MET A 97 -6.63 -0.38 -10.42
CA MET A 97 -7.77 0.49 -10.73
C MET A 97 -7.79 0.79 -12.24
N LYS A 98 -8.90 0.52 -12.91
CA LYS A 98 -9.05 0.74 -14.36
C LYS A 98 -9.22 2.22 -14.68
N VAL A 99 -8.25 2.82 -15.37
CA VAL A 99 -8.28 4.26 -15.72
C VAL A 99 -9.50 4.61 -16.56
N SER A 100 -9.90 3.74 -17.49
CA SER A 100 -11.04 3.99 -18.38
C SER A 100 -12.35 4.28 -17.64
N HIS A 101 -12.53 3.68 -16.45
CA HIS A 101 -13.72 3.87 -15.63
C HIS A 101 -13.84 5.30 -15.08
N PHE A 102 -12.70 5.94 -14.80
CA PHE A 102 -12.64 7.27 -14.18
C PHE A 102 -12.39 8.40 -15.18
N LEU A 103 -12.22 8.09 -16.48
CA LEU A 103 -11.97 9.09 -17.53
C LEU A 103 -12.97 10.26 -17.52
N PRO A 104 -14.29 10.09 -17.32
CA PRO A 104 -15.21 11.22 -17.27
C PRO A 104 -14.89 12.21 -16.13
N TRP A 105 -14.53 11.69 -14.95
CA TRP A 105 -14.14 12.51 -13.80
C TRP A 105 -12.78 13.19 -14.04
N ILE A 106 -11.78 12.44 -14.52
CA ILE A 106 -10.44 12.99 -14.83
C ILE A 106 -10.55 14.16 -15.81
N LYS A 107 -11.27 13.97 -16.92
CA LYS A 107 -11.49 15.02 -17.93
C LYS A 107 -12.17 16.25 -17.36
N ARG A 108 -13.13 16.06 -16.45
CA ARG A 108 -13.81 17.17 -15.76
C ARG A 108 -12.85 17.93 -14.87
N THR A 109 -12.07 17.23 -14.04
CA THR A 109 -11.14 17.84 -13.08
C THR A 109 -10.04 18.63 -13.78
N ILE A 110 -9.43 18.07 -14.83
CA ILE A 110 -8.35 18.73 -15.60
C ILE A 110 -8.87 19.97 -16.35
N LYS A 111 -10.14 19.98 -16.79
CA LYS A 111 -10.72 21.15 -17.45
C LYS A 111 -10.86 22.36 -16.50
N HIS A 112 -10.94 22.12 -15.20
CA HIS A 112 -11.10 23.14 -14.16
C HIS A 112 -9.78 23.45 -13.44
N LEU A 113 -8.68 23.08 -14.08
CA LEU A 113 -7.32 23.14 -13.58
C LEU A 113 -6.54 24.13 -14.45
#